data_AF-A0A9N9IL97-F1
#
_entry.id   AF-A0A9N9IL97-F1
#
_cell.length_a   1.000
_cell.length_b   1.000
_cell.length_c   1.000
_cell.angle_alpha   90.00
_cell.angle_beta   90.00
_cell.angle_gamma   90.00
#
_symmetry.space_group_name_H-M   'P 1'
#
loop_
_entity.id
_entity.type
_entity.pdbx_description
1 polymer ?
#
loop_
_entity_poly.entity_id
_entity_poly.type
_entity_poly.pdbx_seq_one_letter_code
_entity_poly.pdbx_strand_id
1 'polypeptide(L)'
;DMQFNGRSILSLPPVNSFIHKVKFNIEEKKIYDEVEKEAKILFKKWRESKNSKDNYATILEILMRLRQICNHHKLCAERVREILEAHVNIFDMNDDNIKSLVNTLRVIIENNEDCCICLEPLTTPVITHCKHVFDRDCIEKVIDKDKHACPMCRSPVQKNQLIDPPPERESIDEEIGNLITSDYQPSSKIKDLLEFLKVSNENDPTTKSVVFSQWTSFLNLIEIAFKEANVKFVRLDGSMSRSKREQSINDFTYDPEVKVFLISLKCGCLGLNLTAANQCFLMDPWWNPSIEDQAVDRIYRLGQTRPVSIFRFVIENTIEDRVIELQEKKRVL
;
A
#
# COMPACT_ATOMS: atom_id res chain seq x y z
N ASP A 1 -9.81 -19.77 -31.81
CA ASP A 1 -9.50 -20.87 -30.89
C ASP A 1 -8.80 -22.01 -31.60
N MET A 2 -7.48 -22.15 -31.41
CA MET A 2 -6.72 -23.26 -31.99
C MET A 2 -6.89 -24.51 -31.10
N GLN A 3 -7.45 -25.57 -31.69
CA GLN A 3 -7.64 -26.86 -31.05
C GLN A 3 -6.73 -27.91 -31.72
N PHE A 4 -6.11 -28.78 -30.94
CA PHE A 4 -5.40 -29.96 -31.42
C PHE A 4 -5.97 -31.18 -30.71
N ASN A 5 -6.45 -32.18 -31.46
CA ASN A 5 -7.17 -33.35 -30.93
C ASN A 5 -8.37 -33.01 -30.02
N GLY A 6 -9.14 -31.97 -30.34
CA GLY A 6 -10.36 -31.61 -29.61
C GLY A 6 -10.13 -30.99 -28.22
N ARG A 7 -8.87 -30.70 -27.86
CA ARG A 7 -8.52 -29.92 -26.65
C ARG A 7 -7.92 -28.58 -27.06
N SER A 8 -8.25 -27.54 -26.30
CA SER A 8 -7.62 -26.22 -26.47
C SER A 8 -6.11 -26.38 -26.32
N ILE A 9 -5.33 -25.86 -27.28
CA ILE A 9 -3.86 -25.93 -27.24
C ILE A 9 -3.31 -25.10 -26.06
N LEU A 10 -4.09 -24.13 -25.57
CA LEU A 10 -3.74 -23.25 -24.46
C LEU A 10 -4.90 -23.29 -23.45
N SER A 11 -4.83 -24.21 -22.49
CA SER A 11 -5.73 -24.24 -21.33
C SER A 11 -4.94 -23.87 -20.08
N LEU A 12 -5.32 -22.76 -19.45
CA LEU A 12 -4.81 -22.45 -18.12
C LEU A 12 -5.41 -23.41 -17.09
N PRO A 13 -4.65 -23.78 -16.04
CA PRO A 13 -5.18 -24.55 -14.93
C PRO A 13 -6.28 -23.77 -14.18
N PRO A 14 -7.05 -24.43 -13.29
CA PRO A 14 -8.07 -23.74 -12.52
C PRO A 14 -7.46 -22.69 -11.57
N VAL A 15 -8.21 -21.61 -11.36
CA VAL A 15 -7.91 -20.58 -10.38
C VAL A 15 -8.99 -20.58 -9.30
N ASN A 16 -8.57 -20.64 -8.04
CA ASN A 16 -9.45 -20.57 -6.87
C ASN A 16 -9.21 -19.25 -6.15
N SER A 17 -10.28 -18.53 -5.81
CA SER A 17 -10.20 -17.22 -5.19
C SER A 17 -11.02 -17.19 -3.91
N PHE A 18 -10.38 -16.80 -2.80
CA PHE A 18 -10.96 -16.81 -1.46
C PHE A 18 -10.81 -15.44 -0.81
N ILE A 19 -11.83 -15.03 -0.06
CA ILE A 19 -11.71 -13.93 0.91
C ILE A 19 -11.43 -14.58 2.26
N HIS A 20 -10.22 -14.39 2.77
CA HIS A 20 -9.82 -14.83 4.10
C HIS A 20 -10.15 -13.74 5.11
N LYS A 21 -11.16 -14.00 5.93
CA LYS A 21 -11.62 -13.08 6.96
C LYS A 21 -10.76 -13.26 8.22
N VAL A 22 -10.07 -12.19 8.61
CA VAL A 22 -9.18 -12.16 9.76
C VAL A 22 -9.87 -11.43 10.90
N LYS A 23 -9.69 -11.91 12.13
CA LYS A 23 -10.19 -11.24 13.34
C LYS A 23 -9.03 -10.54 14.03
N PHE A 24 -9.25 -9.30 14.44
CA PHE A 24 -8.30 -8.62 15.32
C PHE A 24 -8.17 -9.37 16.65
N ASN A 25 -6.98 -9.30 17.23
CA ASN A 25 -6.80 -9.61 18.63
C ASN A 25 -7.37 -8.47 19.51
N ILE A 26 -7.42 -8.70 20.82
CA ILE A 26 -8.05 -7.77 21.78
C ILE A 26 -7.40 -6.37 21.72
N GLU A 27 -6.08 -6.31 21.62
CA GLU A 27 -5.32 -5.06 21.63
C GLU A 27 -5.48 -4.28 20.32
N GLU A 28 -5.33 -4.96 19.19
CA GLU A 28 -5.55 -4.39 17.86
C GLU A 28 -6.98 -3.85 17.72
N LYS A 29 -7.97 -4.61 18.20
CA LYS A 29 -9.37 -4.21 18.14
C LYS A 29 -9.61 -2.95 18.95
N LYS A 30 -9.04 -2.87 20.15
CA LYS A 30 -9.13 -1.68 21.02
C LYS A 30 -8.55 -0.44 20.32
N ILE A 31 -7.35 -0.55 19.75
CA ILE A 31 -6.69 0.55 19.03
C ILE A 31 -7.55 0.99 17.84
N TYR A 32 -8.03 0.03 17.05
CA TYR A 32 -8.86 0.33 15.88
C TYR A 32 -10.16 1.04 16.28
N ASP A 33 -10.85 0.55 17.31
CA ASP A 33 -12.13 1.11 17.75
C ASP A 33 -12.02 2.53 18.29
N GLU A 34 -10.93 2.84 18.99
CA GLU A 34 -10.64 4.21 19.44
C GLU A 34 -10.49 5.17 18.25
N VAL A 35 -9.69 4.78 17.24
CA VAL A 35 -9.49 5.62 16.04
C VAL A 35 -10.76 5.70 15.18
N GLU A 36 -11.50 4.60 15.05
CA GLU A 36 -12.74 4.57 14.27
C GLU A 36 -13.84 5.44 14.90
N LYS A 37 -13.93 5.44 16.23
CA LYS A 37 -14.86 6.30 16.97
C LYS A 37 -14.58 7.78 16.70
N GLU A 38 -13.32 8.19 16.77
CA GLU A 38 -12.92 9.57 16.50
C GLU A 38 -13.13 9.94 15.04
N ALA A 39 -12.78 9.05 14.11
CA ALA A 39 -13.06 9.20 12.68
C ALA A 39 -14.56 9.46 12.42
N LYS A 40 -15.46 8.72 13.08
CA LYS A 40 -16.92 8.89 12.95
C LYS A 40 -17.38 10.25 13.48
N ILE A 41 -16.82 10.73 14.59
CA ILE A 41 -17.14 12.06 15.15
C ILE A 41 -16.73 13.16 14.15
N LEU A 42 -15.53 13.07 13.60
CA LEU A 42 -15.01 14.04 12.62
C LEU A 42 -15.82 14.04 11.34
N PHE A 43 -16.18 12.86 10.84
CA PHE A 43 -17.00 12.73 9.65
C PHE A 43 -18.39 13.35 9.84
N LYS A 44 -19.00 13.18 11.02
CA LYS A 44 -20.28 13.82 11.35
C LYS A 44 -20.17 15.35 11.34
N LYS A 45 -19.15 15.91 12.01
CA LYS A 45 -18.90 17.36 12.00
C LYS A 45 -18.67 17.91 10.59
N TRP A 46 -17.92 17.18 9.76
CA TRP A 46 -17.69 17.57 8.36
C TRP A 46 -18.98 17.56 7.54
N ARG A 47 -19.81 16.52 7.68
CA ARG A 47 -21.09 16.42 6.95
C ARG A 47 -22.06 17.56 7.30
N GLU A 48 -21.99 18.08 8.51
CA GLU A 48 -22.79 19.20 9.00
C GLU A 48 -22.22 20.57 8.59
N SER A 49 -20.94 20.64 8.22
CA SER A 49 -20.29 21.85 7.68
C SER A 49 -20.74 22.13 6.25
N LYS A 50 -21.12 23.39 5.95
CA LYS A 50 -21.55 23.82 4.61
C LYS A 50 -20.39 23.96 3.60
N ASN A 51 -19.13 23.99 4.05
CA ASN A 51 -17.95 24.01 3.17
C ASN A 51 -17.36 22.60 3.05
N SER A 52 -17.84 21.85 2.06
CA SER A 52 -17.55 20.42 1.89
C SER A 52 -16.15 20.12 1.33
N LYS A 53 -15.49 21.06 0.64
CA LYS A 53 -14.22 20.81 -0.07
C LYS A 53 -12.96 20.94 0.80
N ASP A 54 -12.98 21.73 1.86
CA ASP A 54 -11.75 22.12 2.57
C ASP A 54 -11.13 21.01 3.44
N ASN A 55 -11.92 19.97 3.78
CA ASN A 55 -11.53 18.90 4.71
C ASN A 55 -11.48 17.49 4.10
N TYR A 56 -11.58 17.36 2.78
CA TYR A 56 -11.58 16.04 2.11
C TYR A 56 -10.25 15.30 2.31
N ALA A 57 -9.12 16.02 2.26
CA ALA A 57 -7.78 15.47 2.51
C ALA A 57 -7.66 14.86 3.91
N THR A 58 -8.20 15.52 4.93
CA THR A 58 -8.21 15.02 6.32
C THR A 58 -9.01 13.73 6.45
N ILE A 59 -10.14 13.62 5.76
CA ILE A 59 -10.95 12.39 5.76
C ILE A 59 -10.19 11.25 5.08
N LEU A 60 -9.56 11.51 3.93
CA LEU A 60 -8.75 10.51 3.25
C LEU A 60 -7.57 10.04 4.10
N GLU A 61 -6.91 10.96 4.82
CA GLU A 61 -5.85 10.60 5.76
C GLU A 61 -6.37 9.68 6.87
N ILE A 62 -7.50 10.01 7.50
CA ILE A 62 -8.12 9.17 8.53
C ILE A 62 -8.47 7.78 7.98
N LEU A 63 -9.09 7.71 6.81
CA LEU A 63 -9.44 6.44 6.16
C LEU A 63 -8.18 5.62 5.84
N MET A 64 -7.11 6.26 5.40
CA MET A 64 -5.82 5.62 5.18
C MET A 64 -5.25 5.07 6.50
N ARG A 65 -5.30 5.83 7.60
CA ARG A 65 -4.84 5.34 8.92
C ARG A 65 -5.66 4.15 9.42
N LEU A 66 -6.99 4.17 9.26
CA LEU A 66 -7.84 3.03 9.61
C LEU A 66 -7.44 1.77 8.84
N ARG A 67 -7.16 1.90 7.54
CA ARG A 67 -6.62 0.78 6.75
C ARG A 67 -5.25 0.36 7.31
N GLN A 68 -4.38 1.30 7.65
CA GLN A 68 -3.05 1.01 8.23
C GLN A 68 -3.11 0.17 9.50
N ILE A 69 -4.03 0.49 10.40
CA ILE A 69 -4.27 -0.29 11.61
C ILE A 69 -4.75 -1.71 11.29
N CYS A 70 -5.51 -1.91 10.21
CA CYS A 70 -5.94 -3.25 9.76
C CYS A 70 -4.77 -4.16 9.38
N ASN A 71 -3.65 -3.58 8.92
CA ASN A 71 -2.44 -4.35 8.64
C ASN A 71 -1.57 -4.48 9.89
N HIS A 72 -1.21 -3.37 10.53
CA HIS A 72 -0.42 -3.36 11.75
C HIS A 72 -0.43 -1.98 12.43
N HIS A 73 -0.70 -1.92 13.74
CA HIS A 73 -0.82 -0.65 14.47
C HIS A 73 0.46 0.22 14.44
N LYS A 74 1.66 -0.39 14.43
CA LYS A 74 2.94 0.34 14.27
C LYS A 74 3.05 1.17 12.99
N LEU A 75 2.25 0.88 11.96
CA LEU A 75 2.20 1.72 10.75
C LEU A 75 1.64 3.13 11.03
N CYS A 76 1.05 3.36 12.20
CA CYS A 76 0.47 4.63 12.60
C CYS A 76 0.92 5.13 13.99
N ALA A 77 1.89 4.48 14.65
CA ALA A 77 2.13 4.62 16.08
C ALA A 77 2.41 6.05 16.58
N GLU A 78 3.16 6.86 15.81
CA GLU A 78 3.41 8.27 16.17
C GLU A 78 2.24 9.18 15.79
N ARG A 79 1.50 8.83 14.72
CA ARG A 79 0.59 9.75 14.01
C ARG A 79 -0.84 9.69 14.50
N VAL A 80 -1.30 8.55 15.01
CA VAL A 80 -2.62 8.44 15.66
C VAL A 80 -2.65 9.34 16.89
N ARG A 81 -1.56 9.41 17.64
CA ARG A 81 -1.44 10.29 18.81
C ARG A 81 -1.56 11.76 18.42
N GLU A 82 -0.84 12.19 17.37
CA GLU A 82 -0.95 13.56 16.83
C GLU A 82 -2.35 13.90 16.31
N ILE A 83 -3.00 12.98 15.59
CA ILE A 83 -4.37 13.19 15.09
C ILE A 83 -5.35 13.31 16.27
N LEU A 84 -5.21 12.50 17.33
CA LEU A 84 -6.07 12.58 18.51
C LEU A 84 -5.81 13.85 19.33
N GLU A 85 -4.54 14.26 19.48
CA GLU A 85 -4.14 15.43 20.27
C GLU A 85 -4.48 16.77 19.58
N ALA A 86 -4.37 16.83 18.24
CA ALA A 86 -4.71 18.03 17.47
C ALA A 86 -6.20 18.43 17.56
N HIS A 87 -7.09 17.53 17.99
CA HIS A 87 -8.53 17.81 18.11
C HIS A 87 -8.96 18.45 19.44
N VAL A 88 -8.03 18.66 20.38
CA VAL A 88 -8.29 19.41 21.63
C VAL A 88 -8.00 20.91 21.46
N ASN A 89 -7.13 21.30 20.52
CA ASN A 89 -6.76 22.69 20.31
C ASN A 89 -7.06 23.13 18.87
N ILE A 90 -8.26 23.70 18.68
CA ILE A 90 -8.48 24.65 17.59
C ILE A 90 -7.84 25.96 18.05
N PHE A 91 -6.61 26.23 17.59
CA PHE A 91 -6.02 27.56 17.65
C PHE A 91 -5.48 27.97 16.28
N ASP A 92 -5.49 29.29 16.06
CA ASP A 92 -5.14 29.96 14.81
C ASP A 92 -3.70 29.68 14.30
N MET A 93 -3.55 29.98 13.00
CA MET A 93 -2.52 29.62 12.03
C MET A 93 -1.06 30.02 12.34
N ASN A 94 -0.12 29.12 12.00
CA ASN A 94 0.85 29.31 10.89
C ASN A 94 1.76 28.08 10.68
N ASP A 95 2.20 27.40 11.75
CA ASP A 95 3.07 26.21 11.65
C ASP A 95 2.31 24.91 11.34
N ASP A 96 1.05 24.82 11.76
CA ASP A 96 0.21 23.63 11.53
C ASP A 96 -0.24 23.50 10.08
N ASN A 97 -0.28 24.60 9.32
CA ASN A 97 -0.54 24.57 7.88
C ASN A 97 0.61 23.89 7.13
N ILE A 98 1.86 24.19 7.51
CA ILE A 98 3.05 23.56 6.92
C ILE A 98 3.06 22.08 7.28
N LYS A 99 2.82 21.71 8.55
CA LYS A 99 2.70 20.29 8.95
C LYS A 99 1.60 19.56 8.17
N SER A 100 0.42 20.17 8.02
CA SER A 100 -0.68 19.61 7.22
C SER A 100 -0.31 19.44 5.75
N LEU A 101 0.42 20.39 5.17
CA LEU A 101 0.92 20.32 3.81
C LEU A 101 1.99 19.24 3.65
N VAL A 102 2.95 19.15 4.57
CA VAL A 102 3.96 18.07 4.62
C VAL A 102 3.27 16.70 4.73
N ASN A 103 2.21 16.57 5.52
CA ASN A 103 1.44 15.33 5.61
C ASN A 103 0.69 15.01 4.34
N THR A 104 0.05 16.02 3.73
CA THR A 104 -0.63 15.87 2.44
C THR A 104 0.36 15.42 1.37
N LEU A 105 1.53 16.05 1.31
CA LEU A 105 2.63 15.69 0.42
C LEU A 105 3.10 14.26 0.67
N ARG A 106 3.26 13.86 1.94
CA ARG A 106 3.61 12.49 2.33
C ARG A 106 2.59 11.46 1.84
N VAL A 107 1.29 11.74 1.99
CA VAL A 107 0.21 10.87 1.50
C VAL A 107 0.26 10.72 -0.02
N ILE A 108 0.50 11.83 -0.73
CA ILE A 108 0.61 11.85 -2.20
C ILE A 108 1.83 11.05 -2.66
N ILE A 109 2.96 11.14 -1.94
CA ILE A 109 4.17 10.34 -2.17
C ILE A 109 3.89 8.85 -1.90
N GLU A 110 3.23 8.53 -0.79
CA GLU A 110 2.86 7.15 -0.41
C GLU A 110 1.90 6.51 -1.41
N ASN A 111 1.01 7.30 -2.00
CA ASN A 111 0.12 6.86 -3.07
C ASN A 111 0.76 6.87 -4.47
N ASN A 112 2.00 7.35 -4.58
CA ASN A 112 2.74 7.48 -5.82
C ASN A 112 1.93 8.16 -6.94
N GLU A 113 1.44 9.37 -6.66
CA GLU A 113 0.78 10.16 -7.69
C GLU A 113 1.77 10.72 -8.71
N ASP A 114 1.26 11.05 -9.91
CA ASP A 114 2.05 11.63 -11.00
C ASP A 114 2.07 13.17 -10.90
N CYS A 115 3.18 13.76 -11.33
CA CYS A 115 3.29 15.21 -11.47
C CYS A 115 2.38 15.71 -12.59
N CYS A 116 1.52 16.69 -12.31
CA CYS A 116 0.57 17.23 -13.30
C CYS A 116 1.22 18.06 -14.44
N ILE A 117 2.55 18.25 -14.41
CA ILE A 117 3.29 19.01 -15.44
C ILE A 117 4.02 18.06 -16.39
N CYS A 118 4.85 17.14 -15.86
CA CYS A 118 5.57 16.17 -16.70
C CYS A 118 4.77 14.88 -16.94
N LEU A 119 3.70 14.65 -16.19
CA LEU A 119 2.87 13.43 -16.26
C LEU A 119 3.65 12.14 -15.98
N GLU A 120 4.72 12.26 -15.19
CA GLU A 120 5.54 11.15 -14.71
C GLU A 120 5.43 11.02 -13.18
N PRO A 121 5.75 9.85 -12.60
CA PRO A 121 5.77 9.67 -11.15
C PRO A 121 6.68 10.69 -10.48
N LEU A 122 6.22 11.26 -9.37
CA LEU A 122 6.97 12.27 -8.62
C LEU A 122 8.36 11.75 -8.18
N THR A 123 9.41 12.52 -8.51
CA THR A 123 10.81 12.23 -8.16
C THR A 123 11.37 13.23 -7.16
N THR A 124 11.02 14.51 -7.29
CA THR A 124 11.39 15.61 -6.38
C THR A 124 10.13 16.35 -5.92
N PRO A 125 9.22 15.64 -5.20
CA PRO A 125 7.89 16.13 -4.91
C PRO A 125 7.92 17.35 -3.99
N VAL A 126 7.21 18.41 -4.36
CA VAL A 126 6.97 19.59 -3.51
C VAL A 126 5.49 19.93 -3.51
N ILE A 127 5.00 20.45 -2.39
CA ILE A 127 3.61 20.90 -2.27
C ILE A 127 3.54 22.42 -2.18
N THR A 128 2.60 22.99 -2.92
CA THR A 128 2.22 24.41 -2.83
C THR A 128 1.28 24.63 -1.63
N HIS A 129 1.19 25.85 -1.10
CA HIS A 129 0.20 26.19 -0.04
C HIS A 129 -1.25 25.96 -0.47
N CYS A 130 -1.52 25.96 -1.78
CA CYS A 130 -2.81 25.60 -2.35
C CYS A 130 -3.03 24.09 -2.50
N LYS A 131 -2.18 23.25 -1.88
CA LYS A 131 -2.26 21.78 -1.79
C LYS A 131 -2.06 21.01 -3.09
N HIS A 132 -1.54 21.64 -4.14
CA HIS A 132 -1.16 20.94 -5.38
C HIS A 132 0.31 20.52 -5.32
N VAL A 133 0.60 19.31 -5.80
CA VAL A 133 1.92 18.68 -5.79
C VAL A 133 2.49 18.58 -7.19
N PHE A 134 3.79 18.82 -7.30
CA PHE A 134 4.56 18.79 -8.54
C PHE A 134 5.99 18.33 -8.24
N ASP A 135 6.74 17.96 -9.28
CA ASP A 135 8.20 17.97 -9.17
C ASP A 135 8.72 19.41 -9.06
N ARG A 136 9.72 19.61 -8.21
CA ARG A 136 10.35 20.92 -7.95
C ARG A 136 10.77 21.61 -9.25
N ASP A 137 11.53 20.90 -10.09
CA ASP A 137 12.00 21.43 -11.37
C ASP A 137 10.85 21.80 -12.32
N CYS A 138 9.73 21.09 -12.23
CA CYS A 138 8.56 21.36 -13.05
C CYS A 138 7.85 22.63 -12.61
N ILE A 139 7.52 22.76 -11.32
CA ILE A 139 6.78 23.92 -10.81
C ILE A 139 7.61 25.20 -10.83
N GLU A 140 8.93 25.12 -10.57
CA GLU A 140 9.80 26.30 -10.62
C GLU A 140 9.88 26.90 -12.04
N LYS A 141 9.93 26.06 -13.08
CA LYS A 141 9.87 26.52 -14.49
C LYS A 141 8.56 27.21 -14.83
N VAL A 142 7.44 26.79 -14.23
CA VAL A 142 6.14 27.44 -14.42
C VAL A 142 6.09 28.77 -13.67
N ILE A 143 6.59 28.83 -12.43
CA ILE A 143 6.65 30.07 -11.64
C ILE A 143 7.45 31.14 -12.38
N ASP A 144 8.61 30.78 -12.96
CA ASP A 144 9.48 31.69 -13.70
C ASP A 144 8.84 32.23 -14.99
N LYS A 145 7.99 31.44 -15.64
CA LYS A 145 7.38 31.79 -16.93
C LYS A 145 5.99 32.42 -16.81
N ASP A 146 5.22 32.06 -15.77
CA ASP A 146 3.77 32.25 -15.73
C ASP A 146 3.32 33.01 -14.47
N LYS A 147 3.86 34.24 -14.33
CA LYS A 147 3.42 35.27 -13.37
C LYS A 147 3.29 34.80 -11.90
N HIS A 148 4.10 33.84 -11.46
CA HIS A 148 4.07 33.34 -10.09
C HIS A 148 2.69 32.78 -9.68
N ALA A 149 2.06 31.98 -10.55
CA ALA A 149 0.77 31.36 -10.28
C ALA A 149 0.81 29.82 -10.40
N CYS A 150 0.03 29.13 -9.57
CA CYS A 150 -0.14 27.68 -9.64
C CYS A 150 -0.83 27.27 -10.95
N PRO A 151 -0.31 26.31 -11.74
CA PRO A 151 -0.93 25.88 -12.99
C PRO A 151 -2.30 25.22 -12.82
N MET A 152 -2.60 24.65 -11.65
CA MET A 152 -3.87 23.93 -11.41
C MET A 152 -5.02 24.86 -11.00
N CYS A 153 -4.74 25.90 -10.21
CA CYS A 153 -5.79 26.75 -9.62
C CYS A 153 -5.53 28.26 -9.74
N ARG A 154 -4.39 28.67 -10.32
CA ARG A 154 -3.96 30.07 -10.48
C ARG A 154 -3.74 30.84 -9.18
N SER A 155 -3.73 30.17 -8.03
CA SER A 155 -3.31 30.80 -6.76
C SER A 155 -1.90 31.37 -6.90
N PRO A 156 -1.60 32.57 -6.37
CA PRO A 156 -0.23 33.10 -6.34
C PRO A 156 0.70 32.13 -5.60
N VAL A 157 1.88 31.80 -6.14
CA VAL A 157 2.89 30.89 -5.58
C VAL A 157 4.29 31.43 -5.86
N GLN A 158 5.15 31.44 -4.84
CA GLN A 158 6.57 31.78 -4.96
C GLN A 158 7.47 30.58 -4.66
N LYS A 159 8.70 30.57 -5.20
CA LYS A 159 9.64 29.45 -5.04
C LYS A 159 10.00 29.15 -3.59
N ASN A 160 10.15 30.19 -2.77
CA ASN A 160 10.44 30.08 -1.34
C ASN A 160 9.24 29.62 -0.48
N GLN A 161 8.06 29.46 -1.08
CA GLN A 161 6.84 28.96 -0.44
C GLN A 161 6.56 27.49 -0.77
N LEU A 162 7.42 26.87 -1.59
CA LEU A 162 7.33 25.44 -1.87
C LEU A 162 7.79 24.66 -0.64
N ILE A 163 6.96 23.71 -0.22
CA ILE A 163 7.22 22.89 0.96
C ILE A 163 7.78 21.55 0.50
N ASP A 164 8.94 21.21 1.04
CA ASP A 164 9.64 19.96 0.81
C ASP A 164 8.99 18.78 1.53
N PRO A 165 9.22 17.56 1.04
CA PRO A 165 8.84 16.36 1.77
C PRO A 165 9.69 16.29 3.06
N PRO A 166 9.22 15.53 4.06
CA PRO A 166 10.06 15.23 5.21
C PRO A 166 11.34 14.50 4.74
N PRO A 167 12.44 14.59 5.50
CA PRO A 167 13.73 13.99 5.11
C PRO A 167 13.58 12.52 4.72
N GLU A 168 14.45 12.08 3.80
CA GLU A 168 14.41 10.75 3.19
C GLU A 168 14.24 9.64 4.23
N ARG A 169 13.39 8.66 3.90
CA ARG A 169 13.20 7.44 4.69
C ARG A 169 14.57 6.81 4.93
N GLU A 170 14.81 6.42 6.18
CA GLU A 170 15.98 5.61 6.55
C GLU A 170 16.08 4.40 5.62
N SER A 171 17.29 3.85 5.46
CA SER A 171 17.43 2.63 4.66
C SER A 171 16.48 1.55 5.19
N ILE A 172 15.97 0.66 4.32
CA ILE A 172 15.04 -0.40 4.74
C ILE A 172 15.62 -1.21 5.92
N ASP A 173 16.93 -1.42 5.92
CA ASP A 173 17.64 -2.13 6.98
C ASP A 173 17.66 -1.34 8.30
N GLU A 174 17.78 -0.01 8.25
CA GLU A 174 17.66 0.87 9.43
C GLU A 174 16.22 0.97 9.93
N GLU A 175 15.22 1.11 9.04
CA GLU A 175 13.79 1.09 9.41
C GLU A 175 13.43 -0.24 10.10
N ILE A 176 13.89 -1.36 9.54
CA ILE A 176 13.72 -2.69 10.15
C ILE A 176 14.46 -2.76 11.49
N GLY A 177 15.70 -2.24 11.57
CA GLY A 177 16.47 -2.19 12.82
C GLY A 177 15.74 -1.44 13.94
N ASN A 178 15.15 -0.28 13.62
CA ASN A 178 14.35 0.52 14.56
C ASN A 178 13.02 -0.16 14.93
N LEU A 179 12.42 -0.91 14.01
CA LEU A 179 11.23 -1.72 14.30
C LEU A 179 11.52 -2.93 15.18
N ILE A 180 12.72 -3.51 15.11
CA ILE A 180 13.15 -4.66 15.93
C ILE A 180 13.52 -4.21 17.36
N THR A 181 14.13 -3.03 17.53
CA THR A 181 14.48 -2.50 18.86
C THR A 181 13.25 -2.06 19.67
N SER A 182 12.14 -1.75 18.98
CA SER A 182 10.84 -1.56 19.62
C SER A 182 10.11 -2.91 19.70
N ASP A 183 9.80 -3.39 20.90
CA ASP A 183 9.01 -4.62 21.18
C ASP A 183 8.02 -4.99 20.04
N TYR A 184 8.46 -5.83 19.09
CA TYR A 184 7.72 -6.13 17.86
C TYR A 184 6.87 -7.37 18.08
N GLN A 185 5.61 -7.29 17.68
CA GLN A 185 4.67 -8.40 17.75
C GLN A 185 3.94 -8.49 16.41
N PRO A 186 3.96 -9.66 15.73
CA PRO A 186 3.21 -9.85 14.51
C PRO A 186 1.71 -9.57 14.69
N SER A 187 1.12 -8.82 13.75
CA SER A 187 -0.32 -8.56 13.74
C SER A 187 -1.12 -9.81 13.40
N SER A 188 -2.43 -9.78 13.61
CA SER A 188 -3.32 -10.91 13.29
C SER A 188 -3.23 -11.33 11.81
N LYS A 189 -3.08 -10.39 10.87
CA LYS A 189 -2.86 -10.74 9.45
C LYS A 189 -1.53 -11.46 9.23
N ILE A 190 -0.45 -11.00 9.86
CA ILE A 190 0.88 -11.61 9.70
C ILE A 190 0.88 -13.02 10.31
N LYS A 191 0.24 -13.19 11.48
CA LYS A 191 0.08 -14.50 12.13
C LYS A 191 -0.66 -15.49 11.24
N ASP A 192 -1.80 -15.09 10.69
CA ASP A 192 -2.56 -15.92 9.76
C ASP A 192 -1.73 -16.24 8.51
N LEU A 193 -1.04 -15.26 7.92
CA LEU A 193 -0.16 -15.49 6.77
C LEU A 193 0.92 -16.54 7.06
N LEU A 194 1.59 -16.45 8.20
CA LEU A 194 2.60 -17.43 8.61
C LEU A 194 2.01 -18.84 8.73
N GLU A 195 0.82 -18.97 9.32
CA GLU A 195 0.15 -20.25 9.45
C GLU A 195 -0.24 -20.83 8.07
N PHE A 196 -0.78 -19.99 7.17
CA PHE A 196 -1.08 -20.40 5.80
C PHE A 196 0.16 -20.90 5.06
N LEU A 197 1.29 -20.19 5.18
CA LEU A 197 2.55 -20.58 4.54
C LEU A 197 3.09 -21.90 5.12
N LYS A 198 3.02 -22.06 6.44
CA LYS A 198 3.42 -23.29 7.12
C LYS A 198 2.61 -24.49 6.65
N VAL A 199 1.28 -24.40 6.74
CA VAL A 199 0.36 -25.47 6.31
C VAL A 199 0.52 -25.79 4.81
N SER A 200 0.72 -24.76 3.98
CA SER A 200 0.93 -24.96 2.54
C SER A 200 2.24 -25.69 2.25
N ASN A 201 3.32 -25.35 2.98
CA ASN A 201 4.61 -26.01 2.84
C ASN A 201 4.61 -27.45 3.38
N GLU A 202 3.85 -27.72 4.46
CA GLU A 202 3.67 -29.08 4.99
C GLU A 202 2.89 -29.98 4.00
N ASN A 203 1.86 -29.44 3.35
CA ASN A 203 1.06 -30.17 2.37
C ASN A 203 1.79 -30.38 1.04
N ASP A 204 2.48 -29.35 0.55
CA ASP A 204 3.25 -29.40 -0.69
C ASP A 204 4.49 -28.49 -0.59
N PRO A 205 5.67 -29.06 -0.30
CA PRO A 205 6.92 -28.32 -0.19
C PRO A 205 7.35 -27.63 -1.48
N THR A 206 6.75 -27.93 -2.64
CA THR A 206 7.05 -27.25 -3.91
C THR A 206 6.21 -25.99 -4.11
N THR A 207 5.29 -25.69 -3.20
CA THR A 207 4.47 -24.49 -3.25
C THR A 207 5.33 -23.23 -3.10
N LYS A 208 5.10 -22.28 -3.99
CA LYS A 208 5.70 -20.94 -3.94
C LYS A 208 4.60 -19.89 -3.90
N SER A 209 4.83 -18.89 -3.07
CA SER A 209 3.82 -17.90 -2.70
C SER A 209 4.28 -16.49 -3.05
N VAL A 210 3.40 -15.69 -3.61
CA VAL A 210 3.61 -14.25 -3.77
C VAL A 210 2.72 -13.52 -2.77
N VAL A 211 3.30 -12.60 -2.01
CA VAL A 211 2.59 -11.79 -1.01
C VAL A 211 2.64 -10.35 -1.48
N PHE A 212 1.47 -9.81 -1.78
CA PHE A 212 1.29 -8.42 -2.17
C PHE A 212 0.77 -7.57 -1.01
N SER A 213 1.34 -6.38 -0.90
CA SER A 213 0.85 -5.32 -0.01
C SER A 213 0.99 -3.99 -0.74
N GLN A 214 0.05 -3.07 -0.53
CA GLN A 214 0.17 -1.72 -1.06
C GLN A 214 1.19 -0.88 -0.25
N TRP A 215 1.55 -1.31 0.97
CA TRP A 215 2.47 -0.57 1.84
C TRP A 215 3.80 -1.30 2.02
N THR A 216 4.87 -0.64 1.58
CA THR A 216 6.24 -1.13 1.75
C THR A 216 6.63 -1.24 3.22
N SER A 217 6.16 -0.33 4.06
CA SER A 217 6.35 -0.39 5.52
C SER A 217 5.66 -1.60 6.15
N PHE A 218 4.55 -2.08 5.58
CA PHE A 218 3.96 -3.34 6.04
C PHE A 218 4.76 -4.55 5.57
N LEU A 219 5.34 -4.50 4.35
CA LEU A 219 6.29 -5.52 3.91
C LEU A 219 7.50 -5.60 4.85
N ASN A 220 8.02 -4.47 5.35
CA ASN A 220 9.11 -4.47 6.36
C ASN A 220 8.73 -5.27 7.62
N LEU A 221 7.49 -5.12 8.12
CA LEU A 221 7.02 -5.87 9.28
C LEU A 221 6.87 -7.37 8.98
N ILE A 222 6.35 -7.70 7.79
CA ILE A 222 6.29 -9.09 7.32
C ILE A 222 7.69 -9.70 7.23
N GLU A 223 8.70 -8.95 6.77
CA GLU A 223 10.09 -9.44 6.74
C GLU A 223 10.62 -9.80 8.11
N ILE A 224 10.36 -8.99 9.13
CA ILE A 224 10.79 -9.27 10.50
C ILE A 224 10.18 -10.60 10.94
N ALA A 225 8.87 -10.77 10.76
CA ALA A 225 8.19 -12.02 11.10
C ALA A 225 8.69 -13.23 10.31
N PHE A 226 9.02 -13.06 9.02
CA PHE A 226 9.59 -14.12 8.20
C PHE A 226 11.00 -14.50 8.64
N LYS A 227 11.85 -13.52 8.99
CA LYS A 227 13.19 -13.77 9.52
C LYS A 227 13.10 -14.55 10.84
N GLU A 228 12.22 -14.14 11.76
CA GLU A 228 11.98 -14.84 13.03
C GLU A 228 11.45 -16.27 12.82
N ALA A 229 10.58 -16.47 11.84
CA ALA A 229 10.03 -17.77 11.48
C ALA A 229 10.94 -18.62 10.57
N ASN A 230 12.14 -18.13 10.22
CA ASN A 230 13.07 -18.76 9.27
C ASN A 230 12.47 -19.06 7.89
N VAL A 231 11.52 -18.24 7.44
CA VAL A 231 10.95 -18.30 6.08
C VAL A 231 11.90 -17.59 5.14
N LYS A 232 12.44 -18.30 4.14
CA LYS A 232 13.26 -17.69 3.08
C LYS A 232 12.37 -17.00 2.04
N PHE A 233 12.70 -15.74 1.77
CA PHE A 233 11.94 -14.90 0.85
C PHE A 233 12.86 -13.99 0.02
N VAL A 234 12.31 -13.46 -1.06
CA VAL A 234 12.87 -12.32 -1.80
C VAL A 234 11.85 -11.18 -1.83
N ARG A 235 12.29 -9.95 -2.13
CA ARG A 235 11.43 -8.76 -2.15
C ARG A 235 11.58 -7.98 -3.45
N LEU A 236 10.52 -7.29 -3.86
CA LEU A 236 10.51 -6.29 -4.92
C LEU A 236 9.52 -5.17 -4.60
N ASP A 237 10.02 -3.97 -4.30
CA ASP A 237 9.18 -2.83 -3.90
C ASP A 237 9.44 -1.53 -4.67
N GLY A 238 10.30 -1.57 -5.68
CA GLY A 238 10.61 -0.44 -6.55
C GLY A 238 11.87 0.35 -6.15
N SER A 239 12.45 0.07 -4.98
CA SER A 239 13.72 0.65 -4.53
C SER A 239 14.96 -0.05 -5.13
N MET A 240 14.77 -1.21 -5.75
CA MET A 240 15.85 -2.09 -6.19
C MET A 240 16.41 -1.72 -7.56
N SER A 241 17.72 -1.88 -7.73
CA SER A 241 18.35 -1.80 -9.05
C SER A 241 17.87 -2.93 -9.97
N ARG A 242 17.95 -2.70 -11.29
CA ARG A 242 17.54 -3.68 -12.30
C ARG A 242 18.22 -5.05 -12.13
N SER A 243 19.53 -5.06 -11.85
CA SER A 243 20.28 -6.29 -11.65
C SER A 243 19.81 -7.06 -10.42
N LYS A 244 19.58 -6.38 -9.28
CA LYS A 244 19.03 -7.02 -8.07
C LYS A 244 17.63 -7.58 -8.31
N ARG A 245 16.80 -6.85 -9.05
CA ARG A 245 15.45 -7.32 -9.44
C ARG A 245 15.51 -8.62 -10.26
N GLU A 246 16.36 -8.67 -11.28
CA GLU A 246 16.53 -9.87 -12.10
C GLU A 246 17.04 -11.05 -11.27
N GLN A 247 17.98 -10.80 -10.35
CA GLN A 247 18.46 -11.80 -9.40
C GLN A 247 17.33 -12.33 -8.50
N SER A 248 16.53 -11.47 -7.87
CA SER A 248 15.42 -11.91 -7.02
C SER A 248 14.38 -12.74 -7.76
N ILE A 249 14.10 -12.42 -9.03
CA ILE A 249 13.21 -13.22 -9.88
C ILE A 249 13.81 -14.59 -10.15
N ASN A 250 15.12 -14.66 -10.46
CA ASN A 250 15.81 -15.92 -10.69
C ASN A 250 15.86 -16.78 -9.42
N ASP A 251 16.22 -16.19 -8.28
CA ASP A 251 16.25 -16.89 -6.99
C ASP A 251 14.85 -17.43 -6.66
N PHE A 252 13.80 -16.61 -6.81
CA PHE A 252 12.43 -17.08 -6.62
C PHE A 252 12.01 -18.17 -7.61
N THR A 253 12.49 -18.15 -8.85
CA THR A 253 12.08 -19.13 -9.86
C THR A 253 12.79 -20.46 -9.69
N TYR A 254 14.09 -20.44 -9.40
CA TYR A 254 14.97 -21.60 -9.50
C TYR A 254 15.47 -22.13 -8.16
N ASP A 255 15.57 -21.31 -7.12
CA ASP A 255 15.98 -21.78 -5.80
C ASP A 255 14.77 -22.41 -5.08
N PRO A 256 14.76 -23.73 -4.82
CA PRO A 256 13.66 -24.38 -4.11
C PRO A 256 13.51 -23.88 -2.67
N GLU A 257 14.56 -23.32 -2.06
CA GLU A 257 14.54 -22.82 -0.69
C GLU A 257 13.79 -21.50 -0.55
N VAL A 258 13.78 -20.67 -1.60
CA VAL A 258 13.06 -19.39 -1.60
C VAL A 258 11.57 -19.64 -1.84
N LYS A 259 10.77 -19.67 -0.77
CA LYS A 259 9.34 -20.01 -0.84
C LYS A 259 8.46 -18.80 -1.14
N VAL A 260 8.88 -17.60 -0.76
CA VAL A 260 8.03 -16.42 -0.77
C VAL A 260 8.63 -15.26 -1.56
N PHE A 261 7.80 -14.57 -2.34
CA PHE A 261 8.13 -13.30 -2.99
C PHE A 261 7.25 -12.19 -2.42
N LEU A 262 7.85 -11.26 -1.66
CA LEU A 262 7.19 -10.03 -1.21
C LEU A 262 7.20 -8.98 -2.32
N ILE A 263 6.03 -8.49 -2.73
CA ILE A 263 5.94 -7.51 -3.82
C ILE A 263 5.03 -6.35 -3.42
N SER A 264 5.49 -5.11 -3.63
CA SER A 264 4.58 -3.96 -3.49
C SER A 264 3.55 -3.98 -4.61
N LEU A 265 2.28 -3.69 -4.31
CA LEU A 265 1.20 -3.77 -5.30
C LEU A 265 1.47 -2.88 -6.53
N LYS A 266 2.17 -1.76 -6.33
CA LYS A 266 2.68 -0.86 -7.39
C LYS A 266 3.62 -1.57 -8.37
N CYS A 267 4.51 -2.43 -7.89
CA CYS A 267 5.42 -3.20 -8.73
C CYS A 267 4.72 -4.33 -9.51
N GLY A 268 3.48 -4.68 -9.16
CA GLY A 268 2.66 -5.65 -9.87
C GLY A 268 2.43 -5.31 -11.35
N CYS A 269 2.44 -4.02 -11.71
CA CYS A 269 2.22 -3.54 -13.08
C CYS A 269 3.46 -3.66 -13.99
N LEU A 270 4.63 -4.03 -13.47
CA LEU A 270 5.92 -3.96 -14.19
C LEU A 270 6.20 -5.15 -15.13
N GLY A 271 5.17 -5.84 -15.63
CA GLY A 271 5.33 -6.90 -16.63
C GLY A 271 6.04 -8.18 -16.14
N LEU A 272 6.02 -8.46 -14.84
CA LEU A 272 6.69 -9.62 -14.25
C LEU A 272 6.12 -10.97 -14.74
N ASN A 273 6.97 -12.00 -14.75
CA ASN A 273 6.56 -13.38 -14.94
C ASN A 273 6.85 -14.16 -13.66
N LEU A 274 5.79 -14.54 -12.94
CA LEU A 274 5.85 -15.21 -11.64
C LEU A 274 5.11 -16.55 -11.68
N THR A 275 5.07 -17.22 -12.83
CA THR A 275 4.41 -18.53 -13.01
C THR A 275 5.01 -19.65 -12.16
N ALA A 276 6.18 -19.42 -11.54
CA ALA A 276 6.75 -20.30 -10.52
C ALA A 276 5.88 -20.38 -9.25
N ALA A 277 5.10 -19.34 -8.97
CA ALA A 277 4.16 -19.31 -7.86
C ALA A 277 2.83 -19.96 -8.25
N ASN A 278 2.19 -20.60 -7.28
CA ASN A 278 0.84 -21.14 -7.39
C ASN A 278 -0.06 -20.68 -6.23
N GLN A 279 0.46 -19.86 -5.32
CA GLN A 279 -0.29 -19.18 -4.27
C GLN A 279 -0.06 -17.67 -4.32
N CYS A 280 -1.14 -16.91 -4.12
CA CYS A 280 -1.14 -15.46 -4.08
C CYS A 280 -1.85 -14.98 -2.81
N PHE A 281 -1.20 -14.11 -2.05
CA PHE A 281 -1.74 -13.48 -0.85
C PHE A 281 -1.84 -11.97 -1.10
N LEU A 282 -3.06 -11.44 -1.09
CA LEU A 282 -3.34 -10.01 -1.16
C LEU A 282 -3.62 -9.54 0.27
N MET A 283 -2.61 -8.91 0.89
CA MET A 283 -2.64 -8.63 2.32
C MET A 283 -3.55 -7.46 2.70
N ASP A 284 -3.85 -6.58 1.76
CA ASP A 284 -4.73 -5.44 1.96
C ASP A 284 -5.55 -5.16 0.68
N PRO A 285 -6.86 -4.90 0.82
CA PRO A 285 -7.72 -4.66 -0.34
C PRO A 285 -7.47 -3.28 -0.93
N TRP A 286 -7.44 -3.17 -2.27
CA TRP A 286 -7.25 -1.92 -2.98
C TRP A 286 -8.57 -1.33 -3.50
N TRP A 287 -8.71 -0.01 -3.58
CA TRP A 287 -9.99 0.60 -4.02
C TRP A 287 -10.38 0.27 -5.47
N ASN A 288 -9.39 -0.05 -6.31
CA ASN A 288 -9.59 -0.43 -7.71
C ASN A 288 -9.31 -1.93 -7.91
N PRO A 289 -10.35 -2.76 -8.12
CA PRO A 289 -10.18 -4.21 -8.28
C PRO A 289 -9.23 -4.58 -9.42
N SER A 290 -9.17 -3.78 -10.49
CA SER A 290 -8.32 -4.09 -11.66
C SER A 290 -6.83 -4.10 -11.33
N ILE A 291 -6.38 -3.38 -10.31
CA ILE A 291 -4.97 -3.39 -9.89
C ILE A 291 -4.62 -4.73 -9.24
N GLU A 292 -5.52 -5.30 -8.43
CA GLU A 292 -5.33 -6.64 -7.87
C GLU A 292 -5.33 -7.70 -8.96
N ASP A 293 -6.26 -7.60 -9.91
CA ASP A 293 -6.37 -8.55 -11.02
C ASP A 293 -5.09 -8.53 -11.87
N GLN A 294 -4.53 -7.35 -12.17
CA GLN A 294 -3.26 -7.22 -12.89
C GLN A 294 -2.06 -7.81 -12.14
N ALA A 295 -2.05 -7.72 -10.82
CA ALA A 295 -1.03 -8.32 -9.96
C ALA A 295 -1.15 -9.85 -9.97
N VAL A 296 -2.38 -10.37 -9.87
CA VAL A 296 -2.68 -11.81 -10.00
C VAL A 296 -2.28 -12.34 -11.38
N ASP A 297 -2.51 -11.58 -12.46
CA ASP A 297 -2.10 -11.94 -13.82
C ASP A 297 -0.59 -12.11 -13.99
N ARG A 298 0.24 -11.66 -13.03
CA ARG A 298 1.68 -11.98 -13.04
C ARG A 298 1.94 -13.45 -12.74
N ILE A 299 1.02 -14.11 -12.04
CA ILE A 299 1.07 -15.50 -11.57
C ILE A 299 0.16 -16.37 -12.45
N TYR A 300 -1.08 -15.95 -12.66
CA TYR A 300 -2.08 -16.65 -13.46
C TYR A 300 -2.05 -16.16 -14.92
N ARG A 301 -1.04 -16.64 -15.66
CA ARG A 301 -0.86 -16.31 -17.09
C ARG A 301 -0.34 -17.50 -17.87
N LEU A 302 -0.26 -17.35 -19.20
CA LEU A 302 0.37 -18.33 -20.09
C LEU A 302 1.76 -18.71 -19.57
N GLY A 303 1.98 -20.01 -19.39
CA GLY A 303 3.16 -20.58 -18.72
C GLY A 303 2.87 -21.17 -17.34
N GLN A 304 1.71 -20.86 -16.74
CA GLN A 304 1.25 -21.50 -15.52
C GLN A 304 0.82 -22.95 -15.79
N THR A 305 1.36 -23.89 -15.02
CA THR A 305 1.09 -25.33 -15.14
C THR A 305 0.35 -25.91 -13.95
N ARG A 306 0.25 -25.16 -12.84
CA ARG A 306 -0.37 -25.59 -11.59
C ARG A 306 -1.63 -24.79 -11.27
N PRO A 307 -2.64 -25.40 -10.61
CA PRO A 307 -3.76 -24.66 -10.05
C PRO A 307 -3.30 -23.51 -9.17
N VAL A 308 -3.90 -22.34 -9.33
CA VAL A 308 -3.53 -21.13 -8.58
C VAL A 308 -4.57 -20.86 -7.49
N SER A 309 -4.13 -20.61 -6.27
CA SER A 309 -5.00 -20.17 -5.16
C SER A 309 -4.70 -18.73 -4.79
N ILE A 310 -5.74 -17.90 -4.71
CA ILE A 310 -5.66 -16.47 -4.38
C ILE A 310 -6.40 -16.25 -3.07
N PHE A 311 -5.74 -15.67 -2.08
CA PHE A 311 -6.29 -15.35 -0.78
C PHE A 311 -6.27 -13.83 -0.57
N ARG A 312 -7.44 -13.22 -0.42
CA ARG A 312 -7.61 -11.79 -0.08
C ARG A 312 -7.86 -11.66 1.41
N PHE A 313 -6.91 -11.06 2.13
CA PHE A 313 -6.98 -10.90 3.58
C PHE A 313 -7.78 -9.64 3.90
N VAL A 314 -8.84 -9.81 4.71
CA VAL A 314 -9.75 -8.73 5.08
C VAL A 314 -10.07 -8.83 6.56
N ILE A 315 -9.84 -7.77 7.32
CA ILE A 315 -10.24 -7.75 8.73
C ILE A 315 -11.76 -7.54 8.84
N GLU A 316 -12.42 -8.45 9.53
CA GLU A 316 -13.87 -8.39 9.77
C GLU A 316 -14.28 -7.19 10.61
N ASN A 317 -15.43 -6.60 10.27
CA ASN A 317 -16.07 -5.47 10.93
C ASN A 317 -15.22 -4.20 10.92
N THR A 318 -14.54 -3.92 9.79
CA THR A 318 -13.66 -2.76 9.64
C THR A 318 -13.93 -1.98 8.35
N ILE A 319 -13.11 -0.98 8.09
CA ILE A 319 -13.10 -0.24 6.83
C ILE A 319 -12.85 -1.17 5.63
N GLU A 320 -12.11 -2.27 5.80
CA GLU A 320 -11.77 -3.18 4.72
C GLU A 320 -13.01 -3.90 4.14
N ASP A 321 -14.01 -4.23 4.96
CA ASP A 321 -15.29 -4.77 4.45
C ASP A 321 -15.96 -3.80 3.49
N ARG A 322 -15.94 -2.50 3.81
CA ARG A 322 -16.49 -1.46 2.93
C ARG A 322 -15.69 -1.31 1.65
N VAL A 323 -14.38 -1.53 1.69
CA VAL A 323 -13.54 -1.55 0.47
C VAL A 323 -13.96 -2.70 -0.43
N ILE A 324 -14.18 -3.90 0.12
CA ILE A 324 -14.65 -5.06 -0.65
C ILE A 324 -16.03 -4.79 -1.26
N GLU A 325 -16.99 -4.27 -0.49
CA GLU A 325 -18.31 -3.90 -1.03
C GLU A 325 -18.21 -2.88 -2.19
N LEU A 326 -17.26 -1.94 -2.10
CA LEU A 326 -17.01 -0.97 -3.17
C LEU A 326 -16.36 -1.63 -4.40
N GLN A 327 -15.46 -2.59 -4.21
CA GLN A 327 -14.89 -3.36 -5.32
C GLN A 327 -15.97 -4.16 -6.05
N GLU A 328 -16.86 -4.83 -5.33
CA GLU A 328 -17.96 -5.60 -5.92
C GLU A 328 -18.85 -4.71 -6.78
N LYS A 329 -19.21 -3.51 -6.29
CA LYS A 329 -19.95 -2.52 -7.08
C LYS A 329 -19.20 -2.12 -8.35
N LYS A 330 -17.88 -1.88 -8.26
CA LYS A 330 -17.04 -1.51 -9.40
C LYS A 330 -16.82 -2.63 -10.41
N ARG A 331 -16.94 -3.91 -10.00
CA ARG A 331 -16.82 -5.07 -10.91
C ARG A 331 -18.09 -5.30 -11.74
N VAL A 332 -19.23 -4.77 -11.29
CA VAL A 332 -20.54 -4.90 -11.96
C VAL A 332 -20.81 -3.74 -12.93
N LEU A 333 -20.17 -2.59 -12.69
CA LEU A 333 -20.17 -1.42 -13.57
C LEU A 333 -19.18 -1.60 -14.72
#